data_AF-A0A7S3I460-F1
#
_entry.id   AF-A0A7S3I460-F1
#
_cell.length_a   1.000
_cell.length_b   1.000
_cell.length_c   1.000
_cell.angle_alpha   90.00
_cell.angle_beta   90.00
_cell.angle_gamma   90.00
#
_symmetry.space_group_name_H-M   'P 1'
#
loop_
_entity.id
_entity.type
_entity.pdbx_description
1 polymer ?
#
loop_
_entity_poly.entity_id
_entity_poly.type
_entity_poly.pdbx_seq_one_letter_code
_entity_poly.pdbx_strand_id
1 'polypeptide(L)'
;MAFFASATLVDAISLRSYFSEKEPEVKEVLSTPPEASETETVPKTAPICKALALSGGASKGAFQAGAIYGLINGVDHPEDFEWDVLTGVSTGAINASMIGVWPKGATRGLADYIVEKWSNLKTSDIYGEWPDQAFFHLSKYNMNNLTDFLRRTLDEFYSEDKGYQ
;
A
#
# COMPACT_ATOMS: atom_id res chain seq x y z
N MET A 1 49.71 -7.49 -2.86
CA MET A 1 48.66 -7.59 -3.88
C MET A 1 47.42 -8.14 -3.20
N ALA A 2 46.48 -7.26 -2.84
CA ALA A 2 45.28 -7.62 -2.09
C ALA A 2 44.10 -7.77 -3.05
N PHE A 3 43.44 -8.93 -2.95
CA PHE A 3 42.21 -9.28 -3.65
C PHE A 3 41.04 -8.49 -3.06
N PHE A 4 40.22 -7.86 -3.91
CA PHE A 4 38.85 -7.49 -3.60
C PHE A 4 37.94 -8.28 -4.55
N ALA A 5 37.21 -9.26 -4.02
CA ALA A 5 36.17 -9.97 -4.73
C ALA A 5 34.82 -9.73 -4.02
N SER A 6 34.02 -8.86 -4.64
CA SER A 6 32.57 -8.97 -4.83
C SER A 6 31.72 -9.65 -3.73
N ALA A 7 31.15 -8.84 -2.84
CA ALA A 7 30.21 -9.25 -1.80
C ALA A 7 28.77 -9.58 -2.28
N THR A 8 28.49 -9.60 -3.58
CA THR A 8 27.11 -9.78 -4.11
C THR A 8 26.76 -11.22 -4.49
N LEU A 9 27.72 -12.15 -4.49
CA LEU A 9 27.49 -13.53 -4.95
C LEU A 9 27.07 -14.48 -3.82
N VAL A 10 27.44 -14.19 -2.57
CA VAL A 10 27.24 -15.11 -1.42
C VAL A 10 25.78 -15.09 -0.96
N ASP A 11 25.10 -13.94 -0.98
CA ASP A 11 23.71 -13.82 -0.53
C ASP A 11 22.70 -14.46 -1.50
N ALA A 12 22.97 -14.40 -2.81
CA ALA A 12 22.09 -15.01 -3.81
C ALA A 12 22.12 -16.54 -3.78
N ILE A 13 23.26 -17.12 -3.39
CA ILE A 13 23.38 -18.58 -3.23
C ILE A 13 22.62 -19.03 -1.98
N SER A 14 22.73 -18.28 -0.88
CA SER A 14 22.07 -18.61 0.40
C SER A 14 20.53 -18.57 0.30
N LEU A 15 19.97 -17.60 -0.42
CA LEU A 15 18.52 -17.55 -0.66
C LEU A 15 18.05 -18.66 -1.59
N ARG A 16 18.86 -19.06 -2.57
CA ARG A 16 18.51 -20.16 -3.50
C ARG A 16 18.54 -21.52 -2.81
N SER A 17 19.46 -21.77 -1.89
CA SER A 17 19.43 -22.97 -1.05
C SER A 17 18.27 -22.94 -0.05
N TYR A 18 17.93 -21.78 0.52
CA TYR A 18 16.78 -21.64 1.42
C TYR A 18 15.43 -21.96 0.74
N PHE A 19 15.26 -21.57 -0.53
CA PHE A 19 14.06 -21.91 -1.31
C PHE A 19 14.07 -23.36 -1.84
N SER A 20 15.25 -23.94 -2.11
CA SER A 20 15.36 -25.32 -2.58
C SER A 20 15.03 -26.36 -1.51
N GLU A 21 15.27 -26.05 -0.22
CA GLU A 21 14.98 -26.98 0.88
C GLU A 21 13.50 -27.05 1.26
N LYS A 22 12.68 -26.04 0.92
CA LYS A 22 11.24 -25.99 1.26
C LYS A 22 10.30 -26.51 0.16
N GLU A 23 10.80 -26.84 -1.03
CA GLU A 23 9.98 -27.42 -2.10
C GLU A 23 9.40 -28.83 -1.86
N PRO A 24 10.01 -29.76 -1.10
CA PRO A 24 9.40 -31.07 -0.91
C PRO A 24 8.17 -31.02 0.01
N GLU A 25 8.14 -30.11 0.99
CA GLU A 25 7.05 -30.02 1.96
C GLU A 25 5.76 -29.44 1.34
N VAL A 26 5.89 -28.51 0.39
CA VAL A 26 4.72 -27.92 -0.32
C VAL A 26 4.09 -28.90 -1.31
N LYS A 27 4.87 -29.83 -1.87
CA LYS A 27 4.35 -30.81 -2.84
C LYS A 27 3.62 -31.97 -2.16
N GLU A 28 3.95 -32.32 -0.92
CA GLU A 28 3.29 -33.38 -0.19
C GLU A 28 1.88 -32.98 0.27
N VAL A 29 1.72 -31.72 0.72
CA VAL A 29 0.41 -31.15 1.14
C VAL A 29 -0.60 -31.04 -0.01
N LEU A 30 -0.14 -31.08 -1.27
CA LEU A 30 -0.98 -30.97 -2.47
C LEU A 30 -1.35 -32.31 -3.12
N SER A 31 -0.92 -33.45 -2.57
CA SER A 31 -1.09 -34.77 -3.20
C SER A 31 -2.04 -35.74 -2.49
N THR A 32 -2.53 -35.40 -1.30
CA THR A 32 -3.57 -36.19 -0.65
C THR A 32 -4.94 -35.56 -0.92
N PRO A 33 -5.85 -36.25 -1.63
CA PRO A 33 -7.26 -35.85 -1.62
C PRO A 33 -7.73 -35.88 -0.16
N PRO A 34 -8.42 -34.84 0.35
CA PRO A 34 -9.01 -34.93 1.67
C PRO A 34 -9.97 -36.12 1.67
N GLU A 35 -9.66 -37.09 2.53
CA GLU A 35 -10.53 -38.20 2.85
C GLU A 35 -11.89 -37.62 3.24
N ALA A 36 -12.95 -38.13 2.60
CA ALA A 36 -14.31 -37.65 2.74
C ALA A 36 -14.83 -37.89 4.16
N SER A 37 -14.42 -37.02 5.08
CA SER A 37 -14.94 -36.88 6.42
C SER A 37 -16.15 -35.96 6.34
N GLU A 38 -17.31 -36.59 6.37
CA GLU A 38 -18.59 -36.12 6.92
C GLU A 38 -19.03 -34.69 6.59
N THR A 39 -20.18 -34.61 5.94
CA THR A 39 -21.03 -33.44 5.69
C THR A 39 -21.01 -32.41 6.82
N GLU A 40 -20.03 -31.51 6.79
CA GLU A 40 -20.05 -30.28 7.55
C GLU A 40 -20.94 -29.32 6.76
N THR A 41 -22.15 -29.09 7.27
CA THR A 41 -23.05 -28.06 6.73
C THR A 41 -22.38 -26.71 6.93
N VAL A 42 -21.66 -26.23 5.92
CA VAL A 42 -21.03 -24.90 5.91
C VAL A 42 -22.09 -23.88 6.33
N PRO A 43 -21.94 -23.23 7.50
CA PRO A 43 -22.89 -22.25 7.93
C PRO A 43 -22.92 -21.10 6.92
N LYS A 44 -24.14 -20.62 6.68
CA LYS A 44 -24.49 -19.51 5.79
C LYS A 44 -23.52 -18.32 6.01
N THR A 45 -22.64 -18.16 5.03
CA THR A 45 -21.63 -17.10 4.78
C THR A 45 -20.49 -16.96 5.79
N ALA A 46 -19.32 -17.49 5.43
CA ALA A 46 -18.04 -17.10 6.03
C ALA A 46 -17.79 -15.58 5.89
N PRO A 47 -17.06 -14.94 6.83
CA PRO A 47 -16.76 -13.51 6.74
C PRO A 47 -15.99 -13.20 5.44
N ILE A 48 -16.43 -12.16 4.72
CA ILE A 48 -15.81 -11.71 3.47
C ILE A 48 -14.62 -10.82 3.82
N CYS A 49 -13.42 -11.16 3.33
CA CYS A 49 -12.22 -10.33 3.42
C CYS A 49 -12.03 -9.55 2.11
N LYS A 50 -12.07 -8.22 2.16
CA LYS A 50 -11.96 -7.34 0.99
C LYS A 50 -10.55 -6.77 0.88
N ALA A 51 -9.92 -6.94 -0.27
CA ALA A 51 -8.61 -6.37 -0.57
C ALA A 51 -8.71 -5.24 -1.59
N LEU A 52 -7.98 -4.14 -1.37
CA LEU A 52 -7.75 -3.09 -2.34
C LEU A 52 -6.27 -3.05 -2.73
N ALA A 53 -6.00 -3.20 -4.03
CA ALA A 53 -4.66 -3.13 -4.59
C ALA A 53 -4.52 -1.91 -5.50
N LEU A 54 -3.58 -1.01 -5.16
CA LEU A 54 -3.38 0.27 -5.84
C LEU A 54 -2.04 0.32 -6.56
N SER A 55 -2.09 0.50 -7.89
CA SER A 55 -0.88 0.61 -8.69
C SER A 55 -0.14 1.94 -8.48
N GLY A 56 1.14 1.96 -8.83
CA GLY A 56 1.86 3.22 -9.01
C GLY A 56 1.41 3.95 -10.28
N GLY A 57 1.52 5.27 -10.30
CA GLY A 57 1.13 6.04 -11.48
C GLY A 57 1.51 7.52 -11.46
N ALA A 58 2.38 7.94 -10.54
CA ALA A 58 2.70 9.34 -10.30
C ALA A 58 1.40 10.17 -10.12
N SER A 59 1.21 11.23 -10.90
CA SER A 59 0.01 12.08 -10.83
C SER A 59 -1.31 11.34 -11.09
N LYS A 60 -1.30 10.13 -11.68
CA LYS A 60 -2.50 9.28 -11.82
C LYS A 60 -3.03 8.75 -10.48
N GLY A 61 -2.30 8.93 -9.38
CA GLY A 61 -2.86 8.71 -8.04
C GLY A 61 -4.09 9.58 -7.76
N ALA A 62 -4.20 10.77 -8.37
CA ALA A 62 -5.40 11.61 -8.30
C ALA A 62 -6.62 10.95 -8.97
N PHE A 63 -6.41 10.24 -10.10
CA PHE A 63 -7.48 9.48 -10.73
C PHE A 63 -7.95 8.33 -9.83
N GLN A 64 -7.02 7.64 -9.15
CA GLN A 64 -7.39 6.59 -8.18
C GLN A 64 -8.24 7.16 -7.04
N ALA A 65 -7.88 8.34 -6.50
CA ALA A 65 -8.68 9.00 -5.47
C ALA A 65 -10.09 9.34 -5.96
N GLY A 66 -10.22 9.89 -7.18
CA GLY A 66 -11.52 10.15 -7.80
C GLY A 66 -12.34 8.89 -8.07
N ALA A 67 -11.69 7.79 -8.49
CA ALA A 67 -12.35 6.50 -8.70
C ALA A 67 -12.89 5.93 -7.38
N ILE A 68 -12.09 5.99 -6.31
CA ILE A 68 -12.52 5.57 -4.97
C ILE A 68 -13.68 6.42 -4.47
N TYR A 69 -13.60 7.74 -4.64
CA TYR A 69 -14.71 8.65 -4.32
C TYR A 69 -15.99 8.26 -5.06
N GLY A 70 -15.89 8.01 -6.37
CA GLY A 70 -17.04 7.60 -7.19
C GLY A 70 -17.63 6.26 -6.76
N LEU A 71 -16.79 5.29 -6.36
CA LEU A 71 -17.24 4.00 -5.83
C LEU A 71 -18.02 4.16 -4.52
N ILE A 72 -17.47 4.92 -3.58
CA ILE A 72 -18.05 5.09 -2.24
C ILE A 72 -19.32 5.94 -2.28
N ASN A 73 -19.29 7.06 -3.00
CA ASN A 73 -20.41 8.01 -3.03
C ASN A 73 -21.45 7.70 -4.11
N GLY A 74 -21.17 6.73 -5.00
CA GLY A 74 -22.08 6.28 -6.05
C GLY A 74 -23.03 5.15 -5.64
N VAL A 75 -22.96 4.68 -4.39
CA VAL A 75 -23.78 3.58 -3.87
C VAL A 75 -24.52 3.97 -2.59
N ASP A 76 -25.59 3.23 -2.27
CA ASP A 76 -26.34 3.42 -1.02
C ASP A 76 -25.59 2.85 0.20
N HIS A 77 -24.73 1.85 -0.02
CA HIS A 77 -24.01 1.07 0.99
C HIS A 77 -22.48 1.32 0.94
N PRO A 78 -21.98 2.48 1.42
CA PRO A 78 -20.54 2.78 1.41
C PRO A 78 -19.70 1.80 2.24
N GLU A 79 -20.30 1.11 3.22
CA GLU A 79 -19.68 0.04 4.02
C GLU A 79 -19.16 -1.12 3.16
N ASP A 80 -19.69 -1.29 1.95
CA ASP A 80 -19.19 -2.27 0.97
C ASP A 80 -17.76 -1.98 0.53
N PHE A 81 -17.28 -0.75 0.72
CA PHE A 81 -15.91 -0.32 0.41
C PHE A 81 -15.00 -0.23 1.63
N GLU A 82 -15.37 -0.85 2.74
CA GLU A 82 -14.48 -1.00 3.89
C GLU A 82 -13.47 -2.15 3.70
N TRP A 83 -12.30 -1.86 3.14
CA TRP A 83 -11.27 -2.88 2.85
C TRP A 83 -10.51 -3.35 4.08
N ASP A 84 -10.22 -4.64 4.16
CA ASP A 84 -9.49 -5.28 5.26
C ASP A 84 -7.99 -5.38 4.96
N VAL A 85 -7.65 -5.50 3.68
CA VAL A 85 -6.26 -5.54 3.21
C VAL A 85 -6.05 -4.40 2.22
N LEU A 86 -5.04 -3.58 2.51
CA LEU A 86 -4.60 -2.49 1.65
C LEU A 86 -3.19 -2.79 1.17
N THR A 87 -2.99 -2.71 -0.14
CA THR A 87 -1.66 -2.78 -0.72
C THR A 87 -1.51 -1.74 -1.82
N GLY A 88 -0.32 -1.19 -1.95
CA GLY A 88 -0.04 -0.24 -3.00
C GLY A 88 1.43 -0.06 -3.28
N VAL A 89 1.73 0.45 -4.47
CA VAL A 89 3.09 0.75 -4.92
C VAL A 89 3.18 2.22 -5.29
N SER A 90 4.23 2.92 -4.86
CA SER A 90 4.46 4.34 -5.17
C SER A 90 3.26 5.20 -4.76
N THR A 91 2.65 5.95 -5.68
CA THR A 91 1.44 6.76 -5.39
C THR A 91 0.24 5.92 -4.95
N GLY A 92 0.17 4.65 -5.33
CA GLY A 92 -0.81 3.71 -4.78
C GLY A 92 -0.55 3.39 -3.32
N ALA A 93 0.72 3.35 -2.88
CA ALA A 93 1.06 3.18 -1.46
C ALA A 93 0.69 4.42 -0.64
N ILE A 94 0.83 5.63 -1.22
CA ILE A 94 0.38 6.89 -0.60
C ILE A 94 -1.14 6.86 -0.38
N ASN A 95 -1.91 6.47 -1.40
CA ASN A 95 -3.35 6.29 -1.25
C ASN A 95 -3.71 5.20 -0.24
N ALA A 96 -3.04 4.05 -0.30
CA ALA A 96 -3.25 2.97 0.66
C ALA A 96 -2.98 3.41 2.11
N SER A 97 -1.93 4.20 2.35
CA SER A 97 -1.63 4.73 3.69
C SER A 97 -2.65 5.77 4.16
N MET A 98 -3.10 6.66 3.26
CA MET A 98 -4.16 7.63 3.59
C MET A 98 -5.49 6.93 3.90
N ILE A 99 -5.77 5.78 3.27
CA ILE A 99 -6.98 4.98 3.52
C ILE A 99 -6.86 4.20 4.82
N GLY A 100 -5.70 3.59 5.09
CA GLY A 100 -5.50 2.67 6.20
C GLY A 100 -5.51 3.29 7.60
N VAL A 101 -5.45 4.63 7.69
CA VAL A 101 -5.54 5.37 8.96
C VAL A 101 -6.98 5.71 9.36
N TRP A 102 -7.96 5.52 8.46
CA TRP A 102 -9.36 5.76 8.78
C TRP A 102 -10.00 4.56 9.48
N PRO A 103 -10.88 4.80 10.47
CA PRO A 103 -11.68 3.73 11.04
C PRO A 103 -12.75 3.26 10.06
N LYS A 104 -13.15 1.99 10.22
CA LYS A 104 -14.35 1.43 9.61
C LYS A 104 -15.57 2.28 10.01
N GLY A 105 -16.56 2.43 9.14
CA GLY A 105 -17.74 3.27 9.32
C GLY A 105 -17.58 4.74 8.89
N ALA A 106 -16.34 5.21 8.65
CA ALA A 106 -16.07 6.60 8.25
C ALA A 106 -15.78 6.74 6.74
N THR A 107 -16.28 5.80 5.92
CA THR A 107 -15.90 5.62 4.51
C THR A 107 -16.16 6.84 3.62
N ARG A 108 -17.24 7.60 3.87
CA ARG A 108 -17.50 8.84 3.11
C ARG A 108 -16.52 9.96 3.47
N GLY A 109 -16.20 10.14 4.75
CA GLY A 109 -15.18 11.09 5.18
C GLY A 109 -13.81 10.77 4.59
N LEU A 110 -13.46 9.49 4.52
CA LEU A 110 -12.27 9.01 3.81
C LEU A 110 -12.29 9.39 2.33
N ALA A 111 -13.41 9.20 1.64
CA ALA A 111 -13.52 9.51 0.21
C ALA A 111 -13.30 11.01 -0.06
N ASP A 112 -13.90 11.86 0.76
CA ASP A 112 -13.75 13.31 0.67
C ASP A 112 -12.30 13.71 0.95
N TYR A 113 -11.71 13.17 2.01
CA TYR A 113 -10.34 13.44 2.43
C TYR A 113 -9.31 13.12 1.34
N ILE A 114 -9.36 11.92 0.74
CA ILE A 114 -8.38 11.56 -0.29
C ILE A 114 -8.49 12.47 -1.52
N VAL A 115 -9.70 12.84 -1.93
CA VAL A 115 -9.91 13.76 -3.07
C VAL A 115 -9.41 15.16 -2.71
N GLU A 116 -9.66 15.64 -1.50
CA GLU A 116 -9.16 16.92 -1.02
C GLU A 116 -7.63 16.97 -1.06
N LYS A 117 -6.95 15.93 -0.56
CA LYS A 117 -5.48 15.87 -0.56
C LYS A 117 -4.90 15.92 -1.96
N TRP A 118 -5.46 15.16 -2.90
CA TRP A 118 -5.00 15.21 -4.30
C TRP A 118 -5.34 16.52 -5.00
N SER A 119 -6.48 17.14 -4.69
CA SER A 119 -6.92 18.38 -5.32
C SER A 119 -6.09 19.59 -4.87
N ASN A 120 -5.57 19.55 -3.65
CA ASN A 120 -4.73 20.62 -3.10
C ASN A 120 -3.23 20.41 -3.29
N LEU A 121 -2.81 19.23 -3.76
CA LEU A 121 -1.41 18.89 -3.97
C LEU A 121 -0.82 19.66 -5.16
N LYS A 122 0.29 20.36 -4.93
CA LYS A 122 1.01 21.11 -5.97
C LYS A 122 2.29 20.39 -6.35
N THR A 123 2.77 20.66 -7.56
CA THR A 123 4.09 20.20 -8.03
C THR A 123 5.21 20.57 -7.05
N SER A 124 5.14 21.76 -6.44
CA SER A 124 6.11 22.22 -5.44
C SER A 124 6.06 21.44 -4.13
N ASP A 125 4.95 20.79 -3.80
CA ASP A 125 4.83 19.97 -2.59
C ASP A 125 5.50 18.59 -2.77
N ILE A 126 5.82 18.21 -4.01
CA ILE A 126 6.40 16.91 -4.35
C ILE A 126 7.84 17.07 -4.82
N TYR A 127 8.08 17.99 -5.74
CA TYR A 127 9.38 18.19 -6.37
C TYR A 127 10.09 19.38 -5.73
N GLY A 128 11.20 19.09 -5.04
CA GLY A 128 12.16 20.08 -4.60
C GLY A 128 13.38 20.15 -5.53
N GLU A 129 13.96 21.33 -5.64
CA GLU A 129 15.30 21.49 -6.21
C GLU A 129 16.37 21.16 -5.16
N TRP A 130 17.53 20.72 -5.63
CA TRP A 130 18.68 20.57 -4.75
C TRP A 130 19.24 21.96 -4.38
N PRO A 131 19.61 22.20 -3.12
CA PRO A 131 20.16 23.48 -2.69
C PRO A 131 21.58 23.75 -3.24
N ASP A 132 22.24 22.72 -3.76
CA ASP A 132 23.56 22.74 -4.37
C ASP A 132 23.49 22.28 -5.84
N GLN A 133 24.64 22.16 -6.51
CA GLN A 133 24.65 21.78 -7.92
C GLN A 133 24.14 20.33 -8.08
N ALA A 134 22.97 20.20 -8.69
CA ALA A 134 22.21 18.97 -8.92
C ALA A 134 23.02 17.79 -9.50
N PHE A 135 24.22 18.03 -10.06
CA PHE A 135 25.08 17.03 -10.66
C PHE A 135 25.64 15.98 -9.68
N PHE A 136 25.72 16.30 -8.38
CA PHE A 136 26.19 15.33 -7.38
C PHE A 136 25.09 14.38 -6.88
N HIS A 137 23.85 14.56 -7.34
CA HIS A 137 22.70 13.78 -6.88
C HIS A 137 22.25 12.77 -7.92
N LEU A 138 21.96 11.54 -7.47
CA LEU A 138 21.47 10.45 -8.33
C LEU A 138 20.06 10.68 -8.86
N SER A 139 19.31 11.62 -8.25
CA SER A 139 17.96 12.01 -8.65
C SER A 139 17.96 13.46 -9.10
N LYS A 140 17.21 13.76 -10.16
CA LYS A 140 16.97 15.14 -10.63
C LYS A 140 16.31 16.01 -9.56
N TYR A 141 15.46 15.42 -8.72
CA TYR A 141 14.69 16.13 -7.71
C TYR A 141 15.11 15.71 -6.30
N ASN A 142 15.10 16.68 -5.41
CA ASN A 142 15.17 16.44 -3.98
C ASN A 142 13.79 15.97 -3.49
N MET A 143 13.76 14.89 -2.72
CA MET A 143 12.53 14.26 -2.23
C MET A 143 12.07 14.82 -0.87
N ASN A 144 12.77 15.80 -0.30
CA ASN A 144 12.40 16.40 0.99
C ASN A 144 10.95 16.91 1.00
N ASN A 145 10.51 17.58 -0.07
CA ASN A 145 9.13 18.10 -0.14
C ASN A 145 8.10 16.97 -0.09
N LEU A 146 8.33 15.88 -0.84
CA LEU A 146 7.48 14.69 -0.79
C LEU A 146 7.51 14.05 0.61
N THR A 147 8.68 13.91 1.22
CA THR A 147 8.80 13.39 2.59
C THR A 147 8.03 14.25 3.59
N ASP A 148 8.14 15.57 3.49
CA ASP A 148 7.39 16.52 4.34
C ASP A 148 5.89 16.42 4.10
N PHE A 149 5.46 16.29 2.85
CA PHE A 149 4.06 16.07 2.50
C PHE A 149 3.51 14.79 3.17
N LEU A 150 4.22 13.67 3.05
CA LEU A 150 3.82 12.40 3.66
C LEU A 150 3.77 12.50 5.18
N ARG A 151 4.78 13.14 5.78
CA ARG A 151 4.84 13.34 7.22
C ARG A 151 3.68 14.20 7.72
N ARG A 152 3.42 15.35 7.09
CA ARG A 152 2.28 16.21 7.46
C ARG A 152 0.95 15.48 7.32
N THR A 153 0.77 14.73 6.23
CA THR A 153 -0.44 13.94 5.98
C THR A 153 -0.69 12.93 7.10
N LEU A 154 0.36 12.23 7.58
CA LEU A 154 0.22 11.28 8.68
C LEU A 154 0.09 11.99 10.04
N ASP A 155 0.84 13.06 10.26
CA ASP A 155 0.81 13.86 11.49
C ASP A 155 -0.57 14.48 11.72
N GLU A 156 -1.32 14.87 10.66
CA GLU A 156 -2.71 15.32 10.79
C GLU A 156 -3.57 14.27 11.51
N PHE A 157 -3.53 13.00 11.10
CA PHE A 157 -4.29 11.94 11.77
C PHE A 157 -3.83 11.65 13.21
N TYR A 158 -2.52 11.67 13.46
CA TYR A 158 -1.98 11.34 14.79
C TYR A 158 -1.98 12.54 15.76
N SER A 159 -2.05 13.77 15.27
CA SER A 159 -2.18 14.96 16.10
C SER A 159 -3.64 15.29 16.43
N GLU A 160 -4.57 14.85 15.59
CA GLU A 160 -6.01 14.94 15.81
C GLU A 160 -6.58 13.85 16.73
N ASP A 161 -5.74 13.01 17.36
CA ASP A 161 -6.10 12.04 18.42
C ASP A 161 -6.68 12.68 19.71
N LYS A 162 -7.08 13.97 19.64
CA LYS A 162 -7.94 14.66 20.62
C LYS A 162 -9.39 14.86 20.17
N GLY A 163 -9.82 14.38 19.01
CA GLY A 163 -11.20 14.57 18.61
C GLY A 163 -11.60 13.98 17.26
N TYR A 164 -11.70 12.66 17.17
CA TYR A 164 -12.70 12.07 16.28
C TYR A 164 -14.06 12.14 16.98
N GLN A 165 -14.93 13.05 16.53
CA GLN A 165 -16.38 13.00 16.74
C GLN A 165 -17.07 12.46 15.49
#